data_AF-T2ILD0-F1
#
_entry.id   AF-T2ILD0-F1
#
_cell.length_a   1.000
_cell.length_b   1.000
_cell.length_c   1.000
_cell.angle_alpha   90.00
_cell.angle_beta   90.00
_cell.angle_gamma   90.00
#
_symmetry.space_group_name_H-M   'P 1'
#
loop_
_entity.id
_entity.type
_entity.pdbx_description
1 polymer ?
#
loop_
_entity_poly.entity_id
_entity_poly.type
_entity_poly.pdbx_seq_one_letter_code
_entity_poly.pdbx_strand_id
1 'polypeptide(L)'
;MALSSPPFLTQSPEFKKPSKLPVWFRPTFAPEQGVLLVLFDSFLTGASLAQQWNQWTNIALLCAFFALQVEHPYVVQLKQRRSWKPRFVIWGGIYGISALSLAIVLWFHSPVLLSIYVLAVMALIADGIAVFQKKHKSIVNELISFAAICLASPLAYGATTGNLSIEAVGMWILNTLFFSSAIYTIKLRKKRTQSLTPGIIYHGVSLLVITGLYGLDCLSLVTALSFLIALIKFGIVNCVLEWYRQAKFQAIAIFETRFALVYTAIACISVLPAHLPPS
;
A
#
# COMPACT_ATOMS: atom_id res chain seq x y z
N MET A 1 -10.08 -50.07 64.52
CA MET A 1 -9.91 -48.78 65.22
C MET A 1 -9.75 -47.72 64.14
N ALA A 2 -10.76 -46.87 64.00
CA ALA A 2 -10.91 -45.90 62.94
C ALA A 2 -9.97 -44.71 63.13
N LEU A 3 -9.42 -44.17 62.03
CA LEU A 3 -9.19 -42.73 61.88
C LEU A 3 -9.48 -42.37 60.42
N SER A 4 -10.59 -41.65 60.28
CA SER A 4 -11.18 -41.05 59.10
C SER A 4 -10.28 -39.98 58.48
N SER A 5 -10.04 -40.05 57.18
CA SER A 5 -9.57 -38.92 56.38
C SER A 5 -10.73 -37.93 56.11
N PRO A 6 -10.52 -36.61 56.23
CA PRO A 6 -11.57 -35.63 56.00
C PRO A 6 -11.82 -35.42 54.49
N PRO A 7 -13.08 -35.17 54.08
CA PRO A 7 -13.42 -34.84 52.70
C PRO A 7 -13.29 -33.33 52.53
N PHE A 8 -12.16 -32.83 52.03
CA PHE A 8 -12.08 -31.42 51.63
C PHE A 8 -12.26 -31.29 50.13
N LEU A 9 -13.53 -31.11 49.76
CA LEU A 9 -13.96 -30.45 48.54
C LEU A 9 -13.21 -29.13 48.39
N THR A 10 -12.33 -29.04 47.42
CA THR A 10 -12.07 -27.77 46.73
C THR A 10 -12.34 -28.01 45.26
N GLN A 11 -13.60 -27.83 44.88
CA GLN A 11 -13.96 -27.56 43.50
C GLN A 11 -13.18 -26.32 43.09
N SER A 12 -12.12 -26.52 42.30
CA SER A 12 -11.50 -25.42 41.57
C SER A 12 -12.60 -24.71 40.79
N PRO A 13 -12.77 -23.38 40.91
CA PRO A 13 -13.74 -22.68 40.09
C PRO A 13 -13.41 -22.98 38.63
N GLU A 14 -14.35 -23.61 37.91
CA GLU A 14 -14.31 -23.66 36.47
C GLU A 14 -14.24 -22.20 36.00
N PHE A 15 -13.05 -21.78 35.60
CA PHE A 15 -12.88 -20.57 34.81
C PHE A 15 -13.69 -20.80 33.53
N LYS A 16 -14.93 -20.27 33.51
CA LYS A 16 -15.73 -20.15 32.30
C LYS A 16 -14.83 -19.49 31.26
N LYS A 17 -14.41 -20.26 30.26
CA LYS A 17 -13.71 -19.72 29.09
C LYS A 17 -14.55 -18.53 28.60
N PRO A 18 -13.96 -17.34 28.44
CA PRO A 18 -14.71 -16.18 27.97
C PRO A 18 -15.43 -16.59 26.69
N SER A 19 -16.73 -16.28 26.62
CA SER A 19 -17.55 -16.53 25.44
C SER A 19 -16.78 -16.00 24.24
N LYS A 20 -16.45 -16.89 23.29
CA LYS A 20 -15.73 -16.49 22.09
C LYS A 20 -16.59 -15.43 21.42
N LEU A 21 -16.13 -14.16 21.43
CA LEU A 21 -16.77 -13.07 20.71
C LEU A 21 -17.18 -13.59 19.33
N PRO A 22 -18.44 -13.38 18.92
CA PRO A 22 -18.94 -13.93 17.67
C PRO A 22 -18.03 -13.48 16.53
N VAL A 23 -17.71 -14.40 15.62
CA VAL A 23 -16.61 -14.26 14.63
C VAL A 23 -16.77 -13.02 13.75
N TRP A 24 -17.99 -12.48 13.61
CA TRP A 24 -18.27 -11.23 12.90
C TRP A 24 -17.70 -9.97 13.57
N PHE A 25 -17.44 -10.00 14.88
CA PHE A 25 -16.94 -8.85 15.66
C PHE A 25 -15.41 -8.67 15.53
N ARG A 26 -14.74 -9.62 14.86
CA ARG A 26 -13.29 -9.54 14.64
C ARG A 26 -13.00 -8.70 13.39
N PRO A 27 -12.24 -7.58 13.52
CA PRO A 27 -11.87 -6.75 12.39
C PRO A 27 -11.20 -7.57 11.29
N THR A 28 -11.44 -7.18 10.04
CA THR A 28 -10.89 -7.86 8.86
C THR A 28 -9.88 -6.93 8.22
N PHE A 29 -8.66 -6.94 8.75
CA PHE A 29 -7.56 -6.18 8.15
C PHE A 29 -7.04 -6.86 6.89
N ALA A 30 -6.50 -6.05 5.99
CA ALA A 30 -5.72 -6.56 4.87
C ALA A 30 -4.52 -7.38 5.42
N PRO A 31 -4.37 -8.65 5.02
CA PRO A 31 -3.29 -9.51 5.53
C PRO A 31 -1.93 -9.14 4.94
N GLU A 32 -1.90 -8.35 3.87
CA GLU A 32 -0.70 -8.02 3.10
C GLU A 32 0.05 -6.82 3.73
N GLN A 33 0.94 -7.10 4.69
CA GLN A 33 1.77 -6.10 5.36
C GLN A 33 2.61 -5.23 4.39
N GLY A 34 3.00 -5.80 3.24
CA GLY A 34 3.74 -5.06 2.21
C GLY A 34 2.93 -3.93 1.57
N VAL A 35 1.61 -4.08 1.47
CA VAL A 35 0.73 -3.06 0.89
C VAL A 35 0.58 -1.85 1.83
N LEU A 36 0.59 -2.08 3.15
CA LEU A 36 0.66 -0.99 4.13
C LEU A 36 1.96 -0.21 4.01
N LEU A 37 3.09 -0.90 3.81
CA LEU A 37 4.39 -0.24 3.61
C LEU A 37 4.35 0.68 2.38
N VAL A 38 3.82 0.18 1.25
CA VAL A 38 3.66 0.99 0.01
C VAL A 38 2.79 2.22 0.26
N LEU A 39 1.68 2.05 1.00
CA LEU A 39 0.79 3.15 1.36
C LEU A 39 1.53 4.22 2.17
N PHE A 40 2.18 3.82 3.26
CA PHE A 40 2.89 4.74 4.16
C PHE A 40 4.05 5.43 3.46
N ASP A 41 4.86 4.68 2.72
CA ASP A 41 6.01 5.22 2.00
C ASP A 41 5.57 6.22 0.93
N SER A 42 4.57 5.88 0.11
CA SER A 42 4.02 6.80 -0.89
C SER A 42 3.40 8.03 -0.23
N PHE A 43 2.62 7.85 0.85
CA PHE A 43 2.06 8.97 1.59
C PHE A 43 3.15 9.91 2.14
N LEU A 44 4.22 9.33 2.71
CA LEU A 44 5.32 10.09 3.31
C LEU A 44 6.07 10.90 2.27
N THR A 45 6.28 10.38 1.06
CA THR A 45 6.91 11.16 -0.02
C THR A 45 6.06 12.36 -0.44
N GLY A 46 4.74 12.20 -0.55
CA GLY A 46 3.82 13.30 -0.85
C GLY A 46 3.73 14.34 0.28
N ALA A 47 3.71 13.89 1.54
CA ALA A 47 3.77 14.77 2.70
C ALA A 47 5.12 15.52 2.77
N SER A 48 6.23 14.87 2.43
CA SER A 48 7.55 15.50 2.38
C SER A 48 7.61 16.57 1.29
N LEU A 49 7.00 16.30 0.13
CA LEU A 49 6.89 17.27 -0.96
C LEU A 49 6.05 18.49 -0.57
N ALA A 50 5.05 18.32 0.30
CA ALA A 50 4.28 19.44 0.84
C ALA A 50 5.07 20.30 1.84
N GLN A 51 6.21 19.81 2.33
CA GLN A 51 7.12 20.47 3.28
C GLN A 51 6.48 20.90 4.61
N GLN A 52 5.27 20.43 4.89
CA GLN A 52 4.49 20.76 6.08
C GLN A 52 3.72 19.54 6.55
N TRP A 53 3.42 19.50 7.84
CA TRP A 53 2.54 18.48 8.42
C TRP A 53 1.46 19.18 9.25
N ASN A 54 0.21 19.05 8.83
CA ASN A 54 -0.93 19.69 9.51
C ASN A 54 -2.04 18.67 9.81
N GLN A 55 -3.15 19.16 10.38
CA GLN A 55 -4.27 18.30 10.73
C GLN A 55 -4.91 17.63 9.50
N TRP A 56 -4.91 18.30 8.35
CA TRP A 56 -5.45 17.76 7.09
C TRP A 56 -4.59 16.62 6.56
N THR A 57 -3.27 16.69 6.73
CA THR A 57 -2.36 15.57 6.48
C THR A 57 -2.75 14.34 7.31
N ASN A 58 -3.04 14.50 8.60
CA ASN A 58 -3.48 13.38 9.46
C ASN A 58 -4.81 12.78 8.99
N ILE A 59 -5.78 13.62 8.62
CA ILE A 59 -7.08 13.18 8.11
C ILE A 59 -6.91 12.43 6.78
N ALA A 60 -6.04 12.92 5.89
CA ALA A 60 -5.71 12.28 4.63
C ALA A 60 -5.08 10.90 4.84
N LEU A 61 -4.17 10.75 5.81
CA LEU A 61 -3.58 9.47 6.16
C LEU A 61 -4.63 8.46 6.65
N LEU A 62 -5.54 8.90 7.53
CA LEU A 62 -6.64 8.05 8.00
C LEU A 62 -7.59 7.67 6.85
N CYS A 63 -7.90 8.62 5.96
CA CYS A 63 -8.71 8.37 4.78
C CYS A 63 -8.08 7.31 3.87
N ALA A 64 -6.79 7.46 3.56
CA ALA A 64 -6.04 6.52 2.73
C ALA A 64 -5.94 5.13 3.37
N PHE A 65 -5.71 5.08 4.69
CA PHE A 65 -5.68 3.84 5.45
C PHE A 65 -7.03 3.11 5.38
N PHE A 66 -8.14 3.79 5.66
CA PHE A 66 -9.46 3.16 5.59
C PHE A 66 -9.82 2.74 4.16
N ALA A 67 -9.49 3.56 3.16
CA ALA A 67 -9.67 3.20 1.75
C ALA A 67 -8.94 1.91 1.40
N LEU A 68 -7.70 1.73 1.88
CA LEU A 68 -6.95 0.49 1.70
C LEU A 68 -7.62 -0.69 2.41
N GLN A 69 -8.13 -0.50 3.63
CA GLN A 69 -8.81 -1.57 4.37
C GLN A 69 -10.11 -2.04 3.70
N VAL A 70 -10.72 -1.24 2.81
CA VAL A 70 -11.90 -1.66 2.03
C VAL A 70 -11.56 -2.75 1.01
N GLU A 71 -10.35 -2.73 0.43
CA GLU A 71 -9.98 -3.61 -0.68
C GLU A 71 -10.14 -5.10 -0.32
N HIS A 72 -9.57 -5.53 0.81
CA HIS A 72 -9.59 -6.93 1.20
C HIS A 72 -11.01 -7.51 1.39
N PRO A 73 -11.90 -6.95 2.23
CA PRO A 73 -13.26 -7.44 2.37
C PRO A 73 -14.04 -7.35 1.05
N TYR A 74 -13.83 -6.32 0.25
CA TYR A 74 -14.44 -6.16 -1.07
C TYR A 74 -14.06 -7.30 -2.02
N VAL A 75 -12.76 -7.54 -2.21
CA VAL A 75 -12.22 -8.58 -3.09
C VAL A 75 -12.64 -9.97 -2.64
N VAL A 76 -12.60 -10.26 -1.34
CA VAL A 76 -12.99 -11.57 -0.79
C VAL A 76 -14.48 -11.81 -0.99
N GLN A 77 -15.32 -10.82 -0.73
CA GLN A 77 -16.77 -10.91 -0.95
C GLN A 77 -17.08 -11.16 -2.42
N LEU A 78 -16.39 -10.48 -3.35
CA LEU A 78 -16.59 -10.64 -4.77
C LEU A 78 -16.13 -12.01 -5.30
N LYS A 79 -15.01 -12.54 -4.77
CA LYS A 79 -14.55 -13.92 -5.03
C LYS A 79 -15.56 -14.95 -4.51
N GLN A 80 -16.18 -14.68 -3.35
CA GLN A 80 -17.12 -15.57 -2.68
C GLN A 80 -18.59 -15.21 -2.95
N ARG A 81 -18.89 -14.53 -4.06
CA ARG A 81 -20.24 -14.02 -4.40
C ARG A 81 -21.39 -15.04 -4.36
N ARG A 82 -21.11 -16.34 -4.39
CA ARG A 82 -22.11 -17.41 -4.26
C ARG A 82 -22.57 -17.64 -2.81
N SER A 83 -21.80 -17.21 -1.82
CA SER A 83 -22.14 -17.33 -0.40
C SER A 83 -21.90 -16.00 0.31
N TRP A 84 -23.00 -15.41 0.79
CA TRP A 84 -22.94 -14.14 1.51
C TRP A 84 -22.29 -14.32 2.88
N LYS A 85 -21.21 -13.56 3.13
CA LYS A 85 -20.54 -13.55 4.43
C LYS A 85 -20.72 -12.18 5.08
N PRO A 86 -21.62 -12.05 6.06
CA PRO A 86 -21.98 -10.75 6.65
C PRO A 86 -20.77 -10.02 7.25
N ARG A 87 -19.77 -10.76 7.75
CA ARG A 87 -18.52 -10.18 8.26
C ARG A 87 -17.82 -9.26 7.25
N PHE A 88 -17.70 -9.66 5.99
CA PHE A 88 -16.98 -8.86 5.00
C PHE A 88 -17.80 -7.66 4.55
N VAL A 89 -19.12 -7.80 4.50
CA VAL A 89 -20.04 -6.69 4.20
C VAL A 89 -20.02 -5.65 5.32
N ILE A 90 -20.08 -6.07 6.59
CA ILE A 90 -20.06 -5.17 7.75
C ILE A 90 -18.73 -4.40 7.81
N TRP A 91 -17.59 -5.10 7.79
CA TRP A 91 -16.29 -4.44 7.89
C TRP A 91 -15.94 -3.63 6.64
N GLY A 92 -16.25 -4.13 5.44
CA GLY A 92 -16.13 -3.36 4.21
C GLY A 92 -17.00 -2.10 4.22
N GLY A 93 -18.21 -2.19 4.77
CA GLY A 93 -19.10 -1.06 4.98
C GLY A 93 -18.55 -0.05 5.99
N ILE A 94 -18.04 -0.50 7.15
CA ILE A 94 -17.42 0.38 8.15
C ILE A 94 -16.23 1.13 7.53
N TYR A 95 -15.28 0.41 6.92
CA TYR A 95 -14.12 1.06 6.30
C TYR A 95 -14.52 1.98 5.15
N GLY A 96 -15.51 1.58 4.34
CA GLY A 96 -16.00 2.36 3.21
C GLY A 96 -16.70 3.65 3.65
N ILE A 97 -17.57 3.59 4.66
CA ILE A 97 -18.27 4.76 5.22
C ILE A 97 -17.27 5.68 5.91
N SER A 98 -16.30 5.15 6.65
CA SER A 98 -15.24 5.94 7.27
C SER A 98 -14.39 6.66 6.20
N ALA A 99 -13.93 5.95 5.17
CA ALA A 99 -13.17 6.54 4.07
C ALA A 99 -14.00 7.60 3.32
N LEU A 100 -15.27 7.32 3.01
CA LEU A 100 -16.15 8.25 2.32
C LEU A 100 -16.42 9.52 3.14
N SER A 101 -16.71 9.36 4.44
CA SER A 101 -16.94 10.50 5.33
C SER A 101 -15.71 11.41 5.42
N LEU A 102 -14.51 10.83 5.56
CA LEU A 102 -13.26 11.58 5.58
C LEU A 102 -12.95 12.22 4.22
N ALA A 103 -13.22 11.53 3.11
CA ALA A 103 -13.06 12.07 1.76
C ALA A 103 -13.97 13.27 1.52
N ILE A 104 -15.22 13.24 2.01
CA ILE A 104 -16.16 14.37 1.94
C ILE A 104 -15.62 15.57 2.75
N VAL A 105 -15.13 15.34 3.97
CA VAL A 105 -14.52 16.39 4.80
C VAL A 105 -13.32 17.03 4.09
N LEU A 106 -12.43 16.21 3.53
CA LEU A 106 -11.27 16.66 2.77
C LEU A 106 -11.67 17.37 1.46
N TRP A 107 -12.77 16.96 0.82
CA TRP A 107 -13.29 17.61 -0.38
C TRP A 107 -13.75 19.04 -0.07
N PHE A 108 -14.48 19.26 1.02
CA PHE A 108 -14.87 20.61 1.44
C PHE A 108 -13.65 21.49 1.78
N HIS A 109 -12.56 20.89 2.25
CA HIS A 109 -11.30 21.61 2.50
C HIS A 109 -10.53 21.92 1.21
N SER A 110 -10.39 20.94 0.31
CA SER A 110 -9.61 21.03 -0.91
C SER A 110 -10.34 20.35 -2.08
N PRO A 111 -11.05 21.14 -2.92
CA PRO A 111 -11.80 20.63 -4.08
C PRO A 111 -10.98 19.85 -5.10
N VAL A 112 -9.68 20.14 -5.21
CA VAL A 112 -8.78 19.48 -6.16
C VAL A 112 -8.64 17.97 -5.90
N LEU A 113 -8.89 17.52 -4.66
CA LEU A 113 -8.82 16.11 -4.27
C LEU A 113 -9.88 15.23 -4.94
N LEU A 114 -10.95 15.83 -5.50
CA LEU A 114 -11.97 15.09 -6.23
C LEU A 114 -11.39 14.26 -7.37
N SER A 115 -10.38 14.79 -8.07
CA SER A 115 -9.68 14.09 -9.14
C SER A 115 -8.99 12.80 -8.64
N ILE A 116 -8.35 12.88 -7.47
CA ILE A 116 -7.68 11.75 -6.82
C ILE A 116 -8.70 10.68 -6.40
N TYR A 117 -9.84 11.10 -5.84
CA TYR A 117 -10.91 10.18 -5.45
C TYR A 117 -11.54 9.48 -6.65
N VAL A 118 -11.76 10.20 -7.76
CA VAL A 118 -12.25 9.61 -9.01
C VAL A 118 -11.27 8.55 -9.52
N LEU A 119 -9.97 8.83 -9.53
CA LEU A 119 -8.95 7.83 -9.91
C LEU A 119 -8.95 6.61 -8.99
N ALA A 120 -9.05 6.82 -7.67
CA ALA A 120 -9.09 5.73 -6.70
C ALA A 120 -10.34 4.84 -6.89
N VAL A 121 -11.51 5.45 -7.13
CA VAL A 121 -12.75 4.71 -7.42
C VAL A 121 -12.65 3.95 -8.73
N MET A 122 -12.11 4.56 -9.79
CA MET A 122 -11.88 3.87 -11.06
C MET A 122 -10.96 2.67 -10.90
N ALA A 123 -9.88 2.80 -10.12
CA ALA A 123 -8.98 1.68 -9.85
C ALA A 123 -9.65 0.56 -9.04
N LEU A 124 -10.48 0.90 -8.04
CA LEU A 124 -11.26 -0.08 -7.28
C LEU A 124 -12.25 -0.85 -8.17
N ILE A 125 -12.93 -0.13 -9.09
CA ILE A 125 -13.82 -0.75 -10.08
C ILE A 125 -13.03 -1.67 -11.02
N ALA A 126 -11.88 -1.22 -11.51
CA ALA A 126 -11.01 -2.02 -12.38
C ALA A 126 -10.54 -3.31 -11.67
N ASP A 127 -10.14 -3.22 -10.40
CA ASP A 127 -9.79 -4.40 -9.60
C ASP A 127 -10.99 -5.34 -9.40
N GLY A 128 -12.18 -4.79 -9.12
CA GLY A 128 -13.42 -5.57 -9.07
C GLY A 128 -13.71 -6.33 -10.37
N ILE A 129 -13.58 -5.66 -11.52
CA ILE A 129 -13.73 -6.30 -12.84
C ILE A 129 -12.68 -7.39 -13.02
N ALA A 130 -11.41 -7.14 -12.68
CA ALA A 130 -10.35 -8.14 -12.78
C ALA A 130 -10.59 -9.35 -11.87
N VAL A 131 -11.13 -9.15 -10.67
CA VAL A 131 -11.55 -10.24 -9.77
C VAL A 131 -12.68 -11.05 -10.40
N PHE A 132 -13.68 -10.39 -10.99
CA PHE A 132 -14.80 -11.07 -11.65
C PHE A 132 -14.33 -11.92 -12.85
N GLN A 133 -13.40 -11.39 -13.64
CA GLN A 133 -12.77 -12.07 -14.77
C GLN A 133 -11.68 -13.09 -14.36
N LYS A 134 -11.43 -13.32 -13.07
CA LYS A 134 -10.37 -14.18 -12.53
C LYS A 134 -8.94 -13.76 -12.96
N LYS A 135 -8.76 -12.49 -13.31
CA LYS A 135 -7.49 -11.85 -13.72
C LYS A 135 -6.86 -10.97 -12.64
N HIS A 136 -7.34 -11.04 -11.40
CA HIS A 136 -6.85 -10.22 -10.29
C HIS A 136 -5.33 -10.35 -10.01
N LYS A 137 -4.69 -11.49 -10.31
CA LYS A 137 -3.23 -11.67 -10.20
C LYS A 137 -2.47 -11.46 -11.53
N SER A 138 -3.11 -10.79 -12.49
CA SER A 138 -2.46 -10.34 -13.73
C SER A 138 -1.51 -9.17 -13.45
N ILE A 139 -0.48 -9.02 -14.28
CA ILE A 139 0.48 -7.92 -14.15
C ILE A 139 -0.24 -6.57 -14.26
N VAL A 140 -1.15 -6.42 -15.23
CA VAL A 140 -1.91 -5.18 -15.45
C VAL A 140 -2.73 -4.79 -14.23
N ASN A 141 -3.45 -5.76 -13.64
CA ASN A 141 -4.25 -5.46 -12.45
C ASN A 141 -3.37 -5.10 -11.24
N GLU A 142 -2.27 -5.83 -11.04
CA GLU A 142 -1.32 -5.51 -9.96
C GLU A 142 -0.72 -4.09 -10.16
N LEU A 143 -0.39 -3.68 -11.40
CA LEU A 143 0.06 -2.32 -11.71
C LEU A 143 -1.00 -1.26 -11.36
N ILE A 144 -2.27 -1.50 -11.71
CA ILE A 144 -3.38 -0.61 -11.37
C ILE A 144 -3.53 -0.49 -9.85
N SER A 145 -3.44 -1.61 -9.11
CA SER A 145 -3.48 -1.61 -7.65
C SER A 145 -2.34 -0.79 -7.04
N PHE A 146 -1.09 -0.98 -7.51
CA PHE A 146 0.04 -0.18 -7.04
C PHE A 146 -0.12 1.31 -7.37
N ALA A 147 -0.57 1.65 -8.58
CA ALA A 147 -0.85 3.03 -8.97
C ALA A 147 -1.91 3.67 -8.06
N ALA A 148 -2.97 2.91 -7.73
CA ALA A 148 -4.04 3.36 -6.85
C ALA A 148 -3.57 3.59 -5.41
N ILE A 149 -2.78 2.66 -4.85
CA ILE A 149 -2.18 2.84 -3.52
C ILE A 149 -1.25 4.06 -3.52
N CYS A 150 -0.48 4.25 -4.60
CA CYS A 150 0.44 5.36 -4.72
C CYS A 150 -0.26 6.73 -4.84
N LEU A 151 -1.57 6.79 -5.15
CA LEU A 151 -2.36 8.04 -5.07
C LEU A 151 -2.35 8.64 -3.65
N ALA A 152 -1.92 7.88 -2.63
CA ALA A 152 -1.64 8.42 -1.31
C ALA A 152 -0.62 9.58 -1.31
N SER A 153 0.32 9.62 -2.25
CA SER A 153 1.28 10.73 -2.40
C SER A 153 0.58 12.04 -2.78
N PRO A 154 -0.11 12.15 -3.94
CA PRO A 154 -0.82 13.37 -4.30
C PRO A 154 -1.98 13.69 -3.36
N LEU A 155 -2.59 12.68 -2.71
CA LEU A 155 -3.57 12.90 -1.64
C LEU A 155 -2.94 13.63 -0.44
N ALA A 156 -1.78 13.18 0.04
CA ALA A 156 -1.07 13.83 1.13
C ALA A 156 -0.69 15.28 0.78
N TYR A 157 -0.14 15.46 -0.42
CA TYR A 157 0.25 16.78 -0.92
C TYR A 157 -0.95 17.73 -1.04
N GLY A 158 -2.02 17.29 -1.71
CA GLY A 158 -3.21 18.12 -1.95
C GLY A 158 -3.98 18.43 -0.68
N ALA A 159 -4.09 17.48 0.26
CA ALA A 159 -4.72 17.73 1.55
C ALA A 159 -3.93 18.72 2.40
N THR A 160 -2.61 18.75 2.26
CA THR A 160 -1.74 19.63 3.07
C THR A 160 -1.66 21.04 2.50
N THR A 161 -1.52 21.16 1.17
CA THR A 161 -1.27 22.44 0.48
C THR A 161 -2.53 23.09 -0.08
N GLY A 162 -3.63 22.33 -0.19
CA GLY A 162 -4.87 22.79 -0.81
C GLY A 162 -4.85 22.79 -2.34
N ASN A 163 -3.74 22.41 -2.99
CA ASN A 163 -3.59 22.42 -4.44
C ASN A 163 -2.95 21.12 -4.97
N LEU A 164 -3.04 20.85 -6.27
CA LEU A 164 -2.31 19.77 -6.93
C LEU A 164 -1.28 20.36 -7.90
N SER A 165 -0.01 20.06 -7.65
CA SER A 165 1.08 20.51 -8.51
C SER A 165 1.53 19.41 -9.47
N ILE A 166 2.28 19.79 -10.50
CA ILE A 166 2.81 18.83 -11.47
C ILE A 166 3.86 17.92 -10.82
N GLU A 167 4.59 18.42 -9.83
CA GLU A 167 5.56 17.66 -9.04
C GLU A 167 4.86 16.58 -8.21
N ALA A 168 3.67 16.84 -7.68
CA ALA A 168 2.89 15.83 -6.97
C ALA A 168 2.46 14.68 -7.90
N VAL A 169 2.15 14.99 -9.16
CA VAL A 169 1.87 14.00 -10.21
C VAL A 169 3.15 13.25 -10.60
N GLY A 170 4.28 13.95 -10.74
CA GLY A 170 5.60 13.33 -10.96
C GLY A 170 5.95 12.34 -9.86
N MET A 171 5.73 12.73 -8.61
CA MET A 171 5.97 11.89 -7.43
C MET A 171 5.06 10.66 -7.39
N TRP A 172 3.79 10.82 -7.76
CA TRP A 172 2.86 9.70 -7.91
C TRP A 172 3.35 8.68 -8.94
N ILE A 173 3.79 9.14 -10.12
CA ILE A 173 4.30 8.26 -11.17
C ILE A 173 5.58 7.57 -10.70
N LEU A 174 6.52 8.30 -10.09
CA LEU A 174 7.76 7.74 -9.56
C LEU A 174 7.50 6.64 -8.51
N ASN A 175 6.64 6.91 -7.52
CA ASN A 175 6.23 5.91 -6.53
C ASN A 175 5.59 4.69 -7.20
N THR A 176 4.68 4.93 -8.13
CA THR A 176 4.00 3.87 -8.88
C THR A 176 5.01 2.97 -9.58
N LEU A 177 5.97 3.56 -10.30
CA LEU A 177 7.00 2.83 -11.04
C LEU A 177 7.96 2.08 -10.12
N PHE A 178 8.37 2.72 -9.01
CA PHE A 178 9.25 2.09 -8.03
C PHE A 178 8.58 0.88 -7.37
N PHE A 179 7.39 1.03 -6.78
CA PHE A 179 6.74 -0.06 -6.05
C PHE A 179 6.25 -1.18 -6.97
N SER A 180 5.78 -0.84 -8.16
CA SER A 180 5.38 -1.81 -9.17
C SER A 180 6.54 -2.67 -9.70
N SER A 181 7.80 -2.23 -9.55
CA SER A 181 8.97 -3.06 -9.91
C SER A 181 8.99 -4.41 -9.19
N ALA A 182 8.45 -4.46 -7.95
CA ALA A 182 8.39 -5.66 -7.14
C ALA A 182 7.51 -6.76 -7.76
N ILE A 183 6.53 -6.39 -8.59
CA ILE A 183 5.71 -7.34 -9.37
C ILE A 183 6.63 -8.25 -10.19
N TYR A 184 7.60 -7.66 -10.86
CA TYR A 184 8.49 -8.35 -11.78
C TYR A 184 9.51 -9.19 -11.03
N THR A 185 10.10 -8.71 -9.94
CA THR A 185 11.02 -9.51 -9.12
C THR A 185 10.29 -10.70 -8.47
N ILE A 186 9.13 -10.49 -7.86
CA ILE A 186 8.37 -11.54 -7.17
C ILE A 186 7.87 -12.60 -8.15
N LYS A 187 7.43 -12.21 -9.37
CA LYS A 187 6.97 -13.17 -10.38
C LYS A 187 8.08 -14.08 -10.91
N LEU A 188 9.35 -13.69 -10.82
CA LEU A 188 10.49 -14.58 -11.17
C LEU A 188 10.55 -15.86 -10.32
N ARG A 189 9.94 -15.84 -9.13
CA ARG A 189 9.90 -16.99 -8.21
C ARG A 189 8.85 -18.04 -8.62
N LYS A 190 7.92 -17.71 -9.52
CA LYS A 190 6.85 -18.62 -9.96
C LYS A 190 7.22 -19.29 -11.27
N LYS A 191 7.13 -20.63 -11.35
CA LYS A 191 7.47 -21.45 -12.53
C LYS A 191 6.93 -20.91 -13.87
N ARG A 192 5.69 -20.39 -13.89
CA ARG A 192 5.04 -19.87 -15.11
C ARG A 192 5.58 -18.51 -15.58
N THR A 193 6.23 -17.74 -14.71
CA THR A 193 6.61 -16.34 -14.97
C THR A 193 8.08 -16.07 -14.63
N GLN A 194 8.94 -17.08 -14.77
CA GLN A 194 10.36 -17.01 -14.38
C GLN A 194 11.25 -16.22 -15.36
N SER A 195 10.70 -15.74 -16.47
CA SER A 195 11.45 -14.98 -17.47
C SER A 195 11.82 -13.59 -16.96
N LEU A 196 13.08 -13.19 -17.19
CA LEU A 196 13.61 -11.87 -16.88
C LEU A 196 13.12 -10.78 -17.85
N THR A 197 12.75 -11.17 -19.07
CA THR A 197 12.43 -10.24 -20.17
C THR A 197 11.37 -9.20 -19.79
N PRO A 198 10.23 -9.56 -19.16
CA PRO A 198 9.24 -8.57 -18.74
C PRO A 198 9.79 -7.57 -17.72
N GLY A 199 10.67 -8.02 -16.83
CA GLY A 199 11.35 -7.16 -15.86
C GLY A 199 12.30 -6.18 -16.54
N ILE A 200 13.10 -6.64 -17.52
CA ILE A 200 14.01 -5.78 -18.29
C ILE A 200 13.22 -4.71 -19.04
N ILE A 201 12.17 -5.12 -19.77
CA ILE A 201 11.31 -4.19 -20.51
C ILE A 201 10.69 -3.16 -19.56
N TYR A 202 10.14 -3.61 -18.43
CA TYR A 202 9.53 -2.72 -17.45
C TYR A 202 10.50 -1.66 -16.92
N HIS A 203 11.71 -2.07 -16.50
CA HIS A 203 12.69 -1.13 -15.94
C HIS A 203 13.24 -0.18 -17.02
N GLY A 204 13.40 -0.65 -18.26
CA GLY A 204 13.78 0.21 -19.39
C GLY A 204 12.72 1.27 -19.70
N VAL A 205 11.44 0.87 -19.79
CA VAL A 205 10.33 1.81 -19.99
C VAL A 205 10.20 2.78 -18.82
N SER A 206 10.32 2.28 -17.58
CA SER A 206 10.26 3.12 -16.38
C SER A 206 11.38 4.17 -16.39
N LEU A 207 12.60 3.78 -16.77
CA LEU A 207 13.72 4.72 -16.87
C LEU A 207 13.44 5.83 -17.89
N LEU A 208 12.89 5.49 -19.06
CA LEU A 208 12.49 6.48 -20.07
C LEU A 208 11.41 7.45 -19.53
N VAL A 209 10.42 6.93 -18.80
CA VAL A 209 9.39 7.76 -18.18
C VAL A 209 9.99 8.70 -17.13
N ILE A 210 10.89 8.21 -16.27
CA ILE A 210 11.55 9.04 -15.24
C ILE A 210 12.44 10.12 -15.88
N THR A 211 13.19 9.77 -16.93
CA THR A 211 13.99 10.75 -17.68
C THR A 211 13.09 11.80 -18.34
N GLY A 212 11.94 11.41 -18.89
CA GLY A 212 10.95 12.33 -19.42
C GLY A 212 10.36 13.27 -18.36
N LEU A 213 10.00 12.74 -17.19
CA LEU A 213 9.51 13.54 -16.06
C LEU A 213 10.55 14.54 -15.56
N TYR A 214 11.82 14.14 -15.50
CA TYR A 214 12.93 15.06 -15.19
C TYR A 214 13.07 16.15 -16.25
N GLY A 215 13.03 15.80 -17.54
CA GLY A 215 13.15 16.78 -18.63
C GLY A 215 11.96 17.74 -18.77
N LEU A 216 10.82 17.42 -18.16
CA LEU A 216 9.64 18.28 -18.08
C LEU A 216 9.55 19.05 -16.75
N ASP A 217 10.61 19.05 -15.94
CA ASP A 217 10.69 19.68 -14.62
C ASP A 217 9.64 19.16 -13.61
N CYS A 218 9.05 17.97 -13.84
CA CYS A 218 8.13 17.32 -12.91
C CYS A 218 8.85 16.70 -11.70
N LEU A 219 10.16 16.47 -11.80
CA LEU A 219 10.99 15.87 -10.76
C LEU A 219 12.34 16.59 -10.70
N SER A 220 12.85 16.82 -9.49
CA SER A 220 14.25 17.24 -9.33
C SER A 220 15.20 16.12 -9.77
N LEU A 221 16.45 16.45 -10.09
CA LEU A 221 17.47 15.46 -10.45
C LEU A 221 17.63 14.40 -9.34
N VAL A 222 17.71 14.83 -8.08
CA VAL A 222 17.90 13.92 -6.93
C VAL A 222 16.67 13.01 -6.76
N THR A 223 15.47 13.56 -6.91
CA THR A 223 14.22 12.79 -6.85
C THR A 223 14.15 11.76 -7.98
N ALA A 224 14.49 12.13 -9.21
CA ALA A 224 14.55 11.21 -10.35
C ALA A 224 15.60 10.09 -10.14
N LEU A 225 16.78 10.44 -9.62
CA LEU A 225 17.85 9.48 -9.32
C LEU A 225 17.48 8.47 -8.21
N SER A 226 16.48 8.75 -7.38
CA SER A 226 15.98 7.77 -6.40
C SER A 226 15.49 6.47 -7.08
N PHE A 227 15.06 6.54 -8.35
CA PHE A 227 14.69 5.35 -9.12
C PHE A 227 15.86 4.38 -9.37
N LEU A 228 17.11 4.84 -9.27
CA LEU A 228 18.29 3.95 -9.34
C LEU A 228 18.22 2.83 -8.29
N ILE A 229 17.54 3.04 -7.16
CA ILE A 229 17.33 2.01 -6.14
C ILE A 229 16.56 0.81 -6.72
N ALA A 230 15.58 1.03 -7.60
CA ALA A 230 14.87 -0.06 -8.28
C ALA A 230 15.79 -0.80 -9.26
N LEU A 231 16.66 -0.09 -9.99
CA LEU A 231 17.62 -0.68 -10.92
C LEU A 231 18.68 -1.51 -10.18
N ILE A 232 19.22 -0.99 -9.08
CA ILE A 232 20.16 -1.70 -8.21
C ILE A 232 19.49 -2.94 -7.62
N LYS A 233 18.26 -2.82 -7.11
CA LYS A 233 17.46 -3.95 -6.62
C LYS A 233 17.33 -5.03 -7.69
N PHE A 234 16.91 -4.65 -8.89
CA PHE A 234 16.76 -5.58 -10.01
C PHE A 234 18.10 -6.22 -10.40
N GLY A 235 19.18 -5.43 -10.49
CA GLY A 235 20.54 -5.93 -10.76
C GLY A 235 21.00 -6.97 -9.74
N ILE A 236 20.80 -6.72 -8.45
CA ILE A 236 21.12 -7.69 -7.38
C ILE A 236 20.29 -8.95 -7.54
N VAL A 237 18.98 -8.85 -7.78
CA VAL A 237 18.12 -10.01 -8.02
C VAL A 237 18.61 -10.84 -9.21
N ASN A 238 19.12 -10.21 -10.27
CA ASN A 238 19.72 -10.93 -11.40
C ASN A 238 21.02 -11.64 -11.01
N CYS A 239 21.90 -11.00 -10.22
CA CYS A 239 23.15 -11.60 -9.76
C CYS A 239 22.92 -12.81 -8.83
N VAL A 240 21.88 -12.78 -8.00
CA VAL A 240 21.56 -13.87 -7.05
C VAL A 240 20.27 -14.60 -7.40
N LEU A 241 19.98 -14.76 -8.70
CA LEU A 241 18.68 -15.22 -9.20
C LEU A 241 18.25 -16.58 -8.66
N GLU A 242 19.16 -17.56 -8.61
CA GLU A 242 18.85 -18.91 -8.13
C GLU A 242 18.52 -18.92 -6.63
N TRP A 243 19.28 -18.17 -5.82
CA TRP A 243 18.96 -17.97 -4.41
C TRP A 243 17.59 -17.28 -4.25
N TYR A 244 17.35 -16.21 -5.02
CA TYR A 244 16.11 -15.43 -4.93
C TYR A 244 14.86 -16.28 -5.24
N ARG A 245 14.97 -17.18 -6.21
CA ARG A 245 13.90 -18.13 -6.58
C ARG A 245 13.56 -19.11 -5.46
N GLN A 246 14.56 -19.56 -4.70
CA GLN A 246 14.40 -20.61 -3.69
C GLN A 246 14.24 -20.07 -2.25
N ALA A 247 14.60 -18.81 -2.02
CA ALA A 247 14.56 -18.20 -0.70
C ALA A 247 13.16 -18.21 -0.06
N LYS A 248 13.13 -18.30 1.28
CA LYS A 248 11.92 -18.22 2.09
C LYS A 248 11.23 -16.87 1.90
N PHE A 249 9.90 -16.85 1.95
CA PHE A 249 9.12 -15.61 1.79
C PHE A 249 9.53 -14.49 2.76
N GLN A 250 9.88 -14.82 4.00
CA GLN A 250 10.34 -13.84 4.98
C GLN A 250 11.62 -13.12 4.54
N ALA A 251 12.59 -13.84 3.96
CA ALA A 251 13.83 -13.24 3.48
C ALA A 251 13.57 -12.27 2.31
N ILE A 252 12.66 -12.64 1.40
CA ILE A 252 12.24 -11.78 0.28
C ILE A 252 11.48 -10.56 0.78
N ALA A 253 10.61 -10.71 1.78
CA ALA A 253 9.90 -9.59 2.37
C ALA A 253 10.87 -8.58 3.01
N ILE A 254 11.85 -9.05 3.80
CA ILE A 254 12.89 -8.19 4.38
C ILE A 254 13.71 -7.50 3.28
N PHE A 255 14.06 -8.23 2.22
CA PHE A 255 14.79 -7.68 1.08
C PHE A 255 14.01 -6.53 0.41
N GLU A 256 12.76 -6.76 -0.01
CA GLU A 256 11.93 -5.72 -0.65
C GLU A 256 11.68 -4.54 0.29
N THR A 257 11.42 -4.78 1.58
CA THR A 257 11.24 -3.73 2.59
C THR A 257 12.48 -2.85 2.72
N ARG A 258 13.70 -3.40 2.73
CA ARG A 258 14.92 -2.59 2.83
C ARG A 258 15.09 -1.66 1.65
N PHE A 259 14.89 -2.15 0.43
CA PHE A 259 14.97 -1.32 -0.77
C PHE A 259 13.89 -0.24 -0.78
N ALA A 260 12.67 -0.57 -0.35
CA ALA A 260 11.60 0.40 -0.22
C ALA A 260 11.95 1.52 0.76
N LEU A 261 12.43 1.19 1.96
CA LEU A 261 12.82 2.19 2.95
C LEU A 261 13.96 3.09 2.47
N VAL A 262 14.96 2.53 1.78
CA VAL A 262 16.08 3.32 1.22
C VAL A 262 15.58 4.26 0.12
N TYR A 263 14.73 3.77 -0.79
CA TYR A 263 14.09 4.60 -1.81
C TYR A 263 13.30 5.74 -1.17
N THR A 264 12.41 5.42 -0.23
CA THR A 264 11.54 6.37 0.45
C THR A 264 12.35 7.43 1.19
N ALA A 265 13.43 7.04 1.87
CA ALA A 265 14.32 7.99 2.55
C ALA A 265 14.96 8.98 1.56
N ILE A 266 15.53 8.49 0.45
CA ILE A 266 16.14 9.35 -0.57
C ILE A 266 15.09 10.26 -1.21
N ALA A 267 13.95 9.69 -1.58
CA ALA A 267 12.83 10.40 -2.18
C ALA A 267 12.32 11.55 -1.28
N CYS A 268 12.06 11.27 0.00
CA CYS A 268 11.63 12.28 0.97
C CYS A 268 12.69 13.36 1.19
N ILE A 269 13.95 12.97 1.41
CA ILE A 269 15.05 13.94 1.63
C ILE A 269 15.23 14.84 0.40
N SER A 270 15.05 14.30 -0.81
CA SER A 270 15.25 15.05 -2.06
C SER A 270 14.29 16.22 -2.27
N VAL A 271 13.15 16.24 -1.56
CA VAL A 271 12.10 17.27 -1.69
C VAL A 271 11.98 18.17 -0.47
N LEU A 272 12.70 17.86 0.60
CA LEU A 272 12.77 18.70 1.80
C LEU A 272 13.67 19.91 1.56
N PRO A 273 13.38 21.06 2.21
CA PRO A 273 14.22 22.25 2.08
C PRO A 273 15.60 22.03 2.70
N ALA A 274 16.63 22.62 2.10
CA ALA A 274 18.01 22.50 2.58
C ALA A 274 18.22 23.13 3.97
N HIS A 275 17.40 24.12 4.31
CA HIS A 275 17.41 24.80 5.60
C HIS A 275 15.99 24.96 6.10
N LEU A 276 15.80 24.86 7.41
CA LEU A 276 14.53 25.24 8.04
C LEU A 276 14.32 26.74 7.81
N PRO A 277 13.07 27.20 7.57
CA PRO A 277 12.80 28.63 7.48
C PRO A 277 13.29 29.33 8.75
N PRO A 278 13.93 30.52 8.65
CA PRO A 278 14.26 31.30 9.84
C PRO A 278 12.96 31.59 10.61
N SER A 279 12.97 31.24 11.90
CA SER A 279 11.88 31.48 12.85
C SER A 279 11.66 32.96 13.14
#